data_AF-Q9KQY9-F1
#
_entry.id   AF-Q9KQY9-F1
#
_cell.length_a   1.000
_cell.length_b   1.000
_cell.length_c   1.000
_cell.angle_alpha   90.00
_cell.angle_beta   90.00
_cell.angle_gamma   90.00
#
_symmetry.space_group_name_H-M   'P 1'
#
loop_
_entity.id
_entity.type
_entity.pdbx_description
1 polymer ?
#
loop_
_entity_poly.entity_id
_entity_poly.type
_entity_poly.pdbx_seq_one_letter_code
_entity_poly.pdbx_strand_id
1 'polypeptide(L)' 'MSTPSIPLNEASDEIKLAVDLIFLLESHAIEPQIALAALEIVKRDFEQKLADAAVSPSIQPKTIAPLSDE' A
#
# COMPACT_ATOMS: atom_id res chain seq x y z
N MET A 1 23.84 28.33 1.88
CA MET A 1 23.72 27.10 2.70
C MET A 1 23.46 25.96 1.74
N SER A 2 24.43 25.09 1.52
CA SER A 2 24.27 23.96 0.60
C SER A 2 23.43 22.90 1.28
N THR A 3 22.21 22.67 0.78
CA THR A 3 21.40 21.52 1.17
C THR A 3 22.18 20.25 0.86
N PRO A 4 22.30 19.27 1.78
CA PRO A 4 22.86 17.97 1.45
C PRO A 4 21.90 17.32 0.44
N SER A 5 22.27 17.34 -0.83
CA SER A 5 21.60 16.56 -1.87
C SER A 5 21.97 15.12 -1.62
N ILE A 6 21.15 14.40 -0.84
CA ILE A 6 21.25 12.94 -0.76
C ILE A 6 21.03 12.44 -2.19
N PRO A 7 22.03 11.79 -2.81
CA PRO A 7 21.87 11.30 -4.16
C PRO A 7 20.76 10.24 -4.15
N LEU A 8 19.85 10.31 -5.13
CA LEU A 8 18.64 9.48 -5.16
C LEU A 8 18.95 7.96 -5.13
N ASN A 9 20.17 7.57 -5.53
CA ASN A 9 20.63 6.18 -5.45
C ASN A 9 20.80 5.67 -3.99
N GLU A 10 21.07 6.56 -3.03
CA GLU A 10 21.26 6.27 -1.61
C GLU A 10 19.97 6.43 -0.79
N ALA A 11 18.88 6.89 -1.41
CA ALA A 11 17.58 7.03 -0.73
C ALA A 11 16.89 5.67 -0.52
N SER A 12 16.01 5.59 0.47
CA SER A 12 15.13 4.44 0.69
C SER A 12 14.23 4.18 -0.53
N ASP A 13 13.76 2.94 -0.69
CA ASP A 13 12.95 2.53 -1.84
C ASP A 13 11.64 3.34 -1.94
N GLU A 14 11.02 3.69 -0.80
CA GLU A 14 9.83 4.54 -0.78
C GLU A 14 10.08 5.96 -1.31
N ILE A 15 11.27 6.51 -1.09
CA ILE A 15 11.64 7.84 -1.57
C ILE A 15 11.89 7.79 -3.08
N LYS A 16 12.60 6.77 -3.57
CA LYS A 16 12.84 6.56 -5.01
C LYS A 16 11.52 6.44 -5.76
N LEU A 17 10.61 5.60 -5.26
CA LEU A 17 9.30 5.41 -5.87
C LEU A 17 8.45 6.69 -5.85
N ALA A 18 8.49 7.47 -4.76
CA ALA A 18 7.78 8.74 -4.69
C ALA A 18 8.28 9.74 -5.75
N VAL A 19 9.59 9.81 -5.96
CA VAL A 19 10.18 10.68 -7.01
C VAL A 19 9.76 10.22 -8.41
N ASP A 20 9.81 8.92 -8.69
CA ASP A 20 9.37 8.37 -9.98
C ASP A 20 7.88 8.64 -10.24
N LEU A 21 7.03 8.50 -9.22
CA LEU A 21 5.61 8.79 -9.32
C LEU A 21 5.35 10.28 -9.58
N ILE A 22 6.05 11.18 -8.90
CA ILE A 22 5.94 12.62 -9.14
C ILE A 22 6.34 12.95 -10.58
N PHE A 23 7.47 12.42 -11.05
CA PHE A 23 7.92 12.61 -12.43
C PHE A 23 6.87 12.11 -13.44
N LEU A 24 6.29 10.94 -13.20
CA LEU A 24 5.24 10.39 -14.06
C LEU A 24 3.99 11.29 -14.10
N LEU A 25 3.54 11.80 -12.95
CA LEU A 25 2.36 12.64 -12.86
C LEU A 25 2.58 14.01 -13.53
N GLU A 26 3.75 14.62 -13.34
CA GLU A 26 4.12 15.89 -13.96
C GLU A 26 4.30 15.76 -15.48
N SER A 27 4.93 14.67 -15.95
CA SER A 27 5.10 14.41 -17.39
C SER A 27 3.77 14.25 -18.14
N HIS A 28 2.70 13.87 -17.44
CA HIS A 28 1.34 13.78 -17.99
C HIS A 28 0.49 15.02 -17.68
N ALA A 29 1.09 16.09 -17.15
CA ALA A 29 0.44 17.35 -16.78
C ALA A 29 -0.79 17.14 -15.87
N ILE A 30 -0.69 16.19 -14.93
CA ILE A 30 -1.77 15.93 -13.97
C ILE A 30 -1.78 17.04 -12.92
N GLU A 31 -2.93 17.68 -12.77
CA GLU A 31 -3.17 18.70 -11.74
C GLU A 31 -2.89 18.15 -10.33
N PRO A 32 -2.17 18.89 -9.45
CA PRO A 32 -1.80 18.39 -8.11
C PRO A 32 -2.99 17.91 -7.27
N GLN A 33 -4.14 18.58 -7.37
CA GLN A 33 -5.36 18.18 -6.68
C GLN A 33 -5.88 16.80 -7.14
N ILE A 34 -5.75 16.49 -8.42
CA ILE A 34 -6.17 15.20 -8.99
C ILE A 34 -5.15 14.13 -8.61
N ALA A 35 -3.85 14.44 -8.68
CA ALA A 35 -2.78 13.56 -8.24
C ALA A 35 -2.97 13.13 -6.78
N LEU A 36 -3.24 14.07 -5.87
CA LEU A 36 -3.48 13.78 -4.46
C LEU A 36 -4.72 12.90 -4.26
N ALA A 37 -5.83 13.19 -4.95
CA ALA A 37 -7.03 12.37 -4.88
C ALA A 37 -6.80 10.93 -5.37
N ALA A 38 -6.02 10.76 -6.45
CA ALA A 38 -5.65 9.45 -6.96
C ALA A 38 -4.72 8.69 -6.00
N LEU A 39 -3.73 9.37 -5.41
CA LEU A 39 -2.82 8.77 -4.43
C LEU A 39 -3.54 8.30 -3.17
N GLU A 40 -4.59 8.99 -2.71
CA GLU A 40 -5.44 8.52 -1.61
C GLU A 40 -6.19 7.23 -1.95
N ILE A 41 -6.64 7.07 -3.20
CA ILE A 41 -7.26 5.81 -3.67
C ILE A 41 -6.23 4.68 -3.67
N VAL A 42 -5.04 4.92 -4.23
CA VAL A 42 -3.94 3.95 -4.27
C VAL A 42 -3.53 3.53 -2.86
N LYS A 43 -3.38 4.49 -1.94
CA LYS A 43 -3.06 4.23 -0.53
C LYS A 43 -4.08 3.28 0.10
N ARG A 44 -5.38 3.58 -0.04
CA ARG A 44 -6.45 2.73 0.52
C ARG A 44 -6.45 1.32 -0.06
N ASP A 45 -6.19 1.15 -1.35
CA ASP A 45 -6.07 -0.17 -2.00
C ASP A 45 -4.92 -0.99 -1.39
N PHE A 46 -3.75 -0.38 -1.16
CA PHE A 46 -2.64 -1.07 -0.50
C PHE A 46 -2.89 -1.35 0.98
N GLU A 47 -3.54 -0.45 1.71
CA GLU A 47 -3.96 -0.68 3.10
C GLU A 47 -4.92 -1.89 3.19
N GLN A 48 -5.87 -2.00 2.27
CA GLN A 48 -6.77 -3.17 2.17
C GLN A 48 -6.01 -4.46 1.87
N LYS A 49 -5.07 -4.44 0.91
CA LYS A 49 -4.23 -5.61 0.60
C LYS A 49 -3.40 -6.07 1.80
N LEU A 50 -2.88 -5.15 2.61
CA LEU A 50 -2.16 -5.49 3.84
C LEU A 50 -3.10 -6.09 4.90
N ALA A 51 -4.31 -5.55 5.03
CA ALA A 51 -5.32 -6.10 5.95
C ALA A 51 -5.77 -7.51 5.52
N ASP A 52 -6.02 -7.72 4.23
CA ASP A 52 -6.42 -9.00 3.67
C ASP A 52 -5.31 -10.05 3.78
N ALA A 53 -4.04 -9.65 3.61
CA ALA A 53 -2.89 -10.52 3.84
C ALA A 53 -2.75 -10.92 5.33
N ALA A 54 -3.23 -10.10 6.26
CA ALA A 54 -3.24 -10.41 7.69
C ALA A 54 -4.43 -11.33 8.09
N VAL A 55 -5.48 -11.41 7.27
CA VAL A 55 -6.61 -12.34 7.46
C VAL A 55 -6.31 -13.65 6.72
N SER A 56 -5.39 -14.44 7.27
CA SER A 56 -5.35 -15.87 6.94
C SER A 56 -6.66 -16.53 7.43
N PRO A 57 -7.38 -17.29 6.59
CA PRO A 57 -8.58 -17.97 7.04
C PRO A 57 -8.15 -19.14 7.92
N SER A 58 -8.09 -18.92 9.23
CA SER A 58 -8.21 -20.01 10.21
C SER A 58 -9.62 -20.58 10.08
N ILE A 59 -9.84 -21.43 9.06
CA ILE A 59 -10.93 -22.39 9.06
C ILE A 59 -10.58 -23.37 10.18
N GLN A 60 -11.01 -23.04 11.40
CA GLN A 60 -11.09 -24.05 12.45
C GLN A 60 -12.07 -25.10 11.94
N PRO A 61 -11.69 -26.38 11.83
CA PRO A 61 -12.67 -27.42 11.64
C PRO A 61 -13.51 -27.40 12.93
N LYS A 62 -14.73 -26.87 12.82
CA LYS A 62 -15.71 -27.01 13.89
C LYS A 62 -15.97 -28.50 13.99
N THR A 63 -15.32 -29.15 14.95
CA THR A 63 -15.61 -30.51 15.37
C THR A 63 -17.11 -30.60 15.60
N ILE A 64 -17.79 -31.18 14.63
CA ILE A 64 -19.17 -31.62 14.77
C ILE A 64 -19.06 -32.83 15.70
N ALA A 65 -19.13 -32.58 17.00
CA ALA A 65 -19.48 -33.62 17.94
C ALA A 65 -20.99 -33.86 17.75
N PRO A 66 -21.44 -35.03 17.28
CA PRO A 66 -22.80 -35.42 17.55
C PRO A 66 -22.84 -35.80 19.03
N LEU A 67 -23.35 -34.89 19.85
CA LEU A 67 -23.99 -35.24 21.10
C LEU A 67 -25.35 -35.82 20.75
N SER A 68 -25.47 -37.15 20.83
CA SER A 68 -26.72 -37.93 20.94
C SER A 68 -26.26 -39.29 21.50
N ASP A 69 -26.28 -39.49 22.81
CA ASP A 69 -27.42 -40.10 23.54
C ASP A 69 -27.92 -41.38 22.84
N GLU A 70 -27.30 -42.52 23.17
CA GLU A 70 -27.95 -43.78 23.60
C GLU A 70 -26.92 -44.71 24.28
#